data_AF-A0AAF0EVG3-F1
#
_entry.id   AF-A0AAF0EVG3-F1
#
_cell.length_a   1.000
_cell.length_b   1.000
_cell.length_c   1.000
_cell.angle_alpha   90.00
_cell.angle_beta   90.00
_cell.angle_gamma   90.00
#
_symmetry.space_group_name_H-M   'P 1'
#
loop_
_entity.id
_entity.type
_entity.pdbx_description
1 polymer ?
#
loop_
_entity_poly.entity_id
_entity_poly.type
_entity_poly.pdbx_seq_one_letter_code
_entity_poly.pdbx_strand_id
1 'polypeptide(L)'
;MYFLSHSRYTESPTLWTLQAMIMIRTFFFAEIKFRDLVLWQATIVRLAQSMNLHRLGSIVLDVRRPPNQNSRTGAPDAASGSITDFNDMSTSDTTAFLEKLNSLRVGYIFGLSFEPHNLVAREIARKIWMGIVYSEIFLASHLDHCYNINCDVSSTMPPADLDEDEVLVLNVAYRENPVALEKRLLERRHAKSSGYNAYYSIIKSVKRQVDIENEFTMRTGHVFLDYDLVQQIDLDARQCYSALPDHLRYWNGTPPEHVRKLHLEFPYYAEQSFFFEEQYNIRLLGLHITYMLRGMDDPMYRRSTEVCIESARHLISMTSRISEELAMTPFGEILNRKVYLAVIVLHVANCYGDKSFASSEISDDIRAGLIAIKNRQTMVFLTISTFFSRAVSELSDIYFTSVGSGANESISSMNTLYEDPLQWLSALGYAHLFDESRSPDGFAALNHDNVIL
;
A
#
# COMPACT_ATOMS: atom_id res chain seq x y z
N MET A 1 -7.29 -0.56 22.87
CA MET A 1 -8.13 0.66 22.87
C MET A 1 -8.25 1.33 24.24
N TYR A 2 -8.41 0.58 25.35
CA TYR A 2 -8.59 1.14 26.70
C TYR A 2 -7.55 2.23 27.08
N PHE A 3 -6.26 2.01 26.81
CA PHE A 3 -5.23 3.01 27.09
C PHE A 3 -5.38 4.29 26.28
N LEU A 4 -5.75 4.20 24.99
CA LEU A 4 -5.98 5.38 24.17
C LEU A 4 -7.23 6.14 24.64
N SER A 5 -8.31 5.45 25.00
CA SER A 5 -9.55 6.10 25.46
C SER A 5 -9.40 6.86 26.78
N HIS A 6 -8.45 6.46 27.63
CA HIS A 6 -8.13 7.16 28.87
C HIS A 6 -6.97 8.15 28.74
N SER A 7 -6.33 8.19 27.57
CA SER A 7 -5.29 9.17 27.26
C SER A 7 -5.90 10.41 26.61
N ARG A 8 -5.30 11.57 26.84
CA ARG A 8 -5.64 12.83 26.13
C ARG A 8 -4.96 12.88 24.76
N TYR A 9 -4.98 11.77 24.01
CA TYR A 9 -4.19 11.64 22.79
C TYR A 9 -4.62 12.58 21.66
N THR A 10 -5.88 13.01 21.66
CA THR A 10 -6.40 14.00 20.71
C THR A 10 -5.94 15.42 21.05
N GLU A 11 -5.68 15.71 22.32
CA GLU A 11 -5.23 17.03 22.80
C GLU A 11 -3.70 17.15 22.82
N SER A 12 -2.99 16.06 23.10
CA SER A 12 -1.54 16.04 23.28
C SER A 12 -0.94 14.73 22.76
N PRO A 13 -0.98 14.50 21.43
CA PRO A 13 -0.42 13.29 20.83
C PRO A 13 1.10 13.26 20.98
N THR A 14 1.64 12.07 21.19
CA THR A 14 3.09 11.79 21.25
C THR A 14 3.49 10.85 20.10
N LEU A 15 4.79 10.67 19.86
CA LEU A 15 5.24 9.65 18.89
C LEU A 15 4.77 8.25 19.30
N TRP A 16 4.79 7.94 20.60
CA TRP A 16 4.28 6.68 21.15
C TRP A 16 2.80 6.49 20.90
N THR A 17 2.01 7.56 21.02
CA THR A 17 0.59 7.56 20.66
C THR A 17 0.41 7.10 19.22
N LEU A 18 1.13 7.71 18.27
CA LEU A 18 1.03 7.38 16.85
C LEU A 18 1.48 5.94 16.58
N GLN A 19 2.58 5.48 17.19
CA GLN A 19 3.04 4.09 17.06
C GLN A 19 1.97 3.09 17.54
N ALA A 20 1.37 3.34 18.71
CA ALA A 20 0.30 2.50 19.24
C ALA A 20 -0.93 2.51 18.33
N MET A 21 -1.30 3.67 17.76
CA MET A 21 -2.40 3.77 16.80
C MET A 21 -2.10 3.01 15.49
N ILE A 22 -0.87 3.10 14.97
CA ILE A 22 -0.42 2.35 13.78
C ILE A 22 -0.47 0.85 14.04
N MET A 23 -0.09 0.38 15.23
CA MET A 23 -0.22 -1.02 15.60
C MET A 23 -1.69 -1.45 15.69
N ILE A 24 -2.58 -0.66 16.31
CA ILE A 24 -4.01 -0.99 16.40
C ILE A 24 -4.67 -1.02 15.02
N ARG A 25 -4.17 -0.24 14.06
CA ARG A 25 -4.66 -0.25 12.68
C ARG A 25 -4.63 -1.65 12.06
N THR A 26 -3.58 -2.43 12.33
CA THR A 26 -3.48 -3.79 11.76
C THR A 26 -4.62 -4.69 12.25
N PHE A 27 -5.14 -4.46 13.47
CA PHE A 27 -6.33 -5.14 13.97
C PHE A 27 -7.60 -4.78 13.18
N PHE A 28 -7.84 -3.50 12.90
CA PHE A 28 -9.01 -3.11 12.08
C PHE A 28 -8.92 -3.66 10.66
N PHE A 29 -7.71 -3.70 10.10
CA PHE A 29 -7.47 -4.33 8.81
C PHE A 29 -7.76 -5.84 8.87
N ALA A 30 -7.28 -6.53 9.91
CA ALA A 30 -7.50 -7.96 10.13
C ALA A 30 -8.99 -8.34 10.15
N GLU A 31 -9.76 -7.53 10.88
CA GLU A 31 -11.18 -7.73 11.10
C GLU A 31 -12.03 -7.19 9.95
N ILE A 32 -11.41 -6.67 8.88
CA ILE A 32 -12.09 -6.16 7.68
C ILE A 32 -13.07 -5.03 8.06
N LYS A 33 -12.74 -4.30 9.12
CA LYS A 33 -13.52 -3.15 9.57
C LYS A 33 -13.07 -1.93 8.77
N PHE A 34 -13.21 -1.99 7.44
CA PHE A 34 -12.66 -0.98 6.53
C PHE A 34 -13.18 0.43 6.83
N ARG A 35 -14.45 0.57 7.25
CA ARG A 35 -15.00 1.86 7.70
C ARG A 35 -14.24 2.41 8.91
N ASP A 36 -14.07 1.58 9.94
CA ASP A 36 -13.33 1.96 11.14
C ASP A 36 -11.86 2.23 10.81
N LEU A 37 -11.26 1.43 9.93
CA LEU A 37 -9.89 1.56 9.45
C LEU A 37 -9.64 2.89 8.75
N VAL A 38 -10.53 3.31 7.85
CA VAL A 38 -10.42 4.60 7.13
C VAL A 38 -10.55 5.77 8.11
N LEU A 39 -11.53 5.73 9.03
CA LEU A 39 -11.69 6.75 10.07
C LEU A 39 -10.46 6.80 10.99
N TRP A 40 -9.92 5.64 11.35
CA TRP A 40 -8.74 5.51 12.19
C TRP A 40 -7.49 6.06 11.49
N GLN A 41 -7.29 5.71 10.21
CA GLN A 41 -6.19 6.22 9.41
C GLN A 41 -6.28 7.74 9.22
N ALA A 42 -7.46 8.28 8.93
CA ALA A 42 -7.67 9.72 8.84
C ALA A 42 -7.32 10.43 10.17
N THR A 43 -7.69 9.84 11.31
CA THR A 43 -7.33 10.34 12.64
C THR A 43 -5.82 10.36 12.85
N ILE A 44 -5.12 9.27 12.51
CA ILE A 44 -3.66 9.17 12.59
C ILE A 44 -3.00 10.27 11.74
N VAL A 45 -3.45 10.45 10.50
CA VAL A 45 -2.92 11.48 9.59
C VAL A 45 -3.08 12.88 10.18
N ARG A 46 -4.27 13.21 10.70
CA ARG A 46 -4.53 14.53 11.28
C ARG A 46 -3.69 14.79 12.54
N LEU A 47 -3.52 13.79 13.40
CA LEU A 47 -2.65 13.91 14.58
C LEU A 47 -1.17 14.06 14.18
N ALA A 48 -0.71 13.30 13.19
CA ALA A 48 0.67 13.44 12.70
C ALA A 48 0.91 14.80 12.01
N GLN A 49 -0.09 15.32 11.29
CA GLN A 49 -0.05 16.67 10.71
C GLN A 49 -0.03 17.75 11.79
N SER A 50 -0.85 17.64 12.84
CA SER A 50 -0.85 18.59 13.96
C SER A 50 0.47 18.59 14.72
N MET A 51 1.17 17.45 14.78
CA MET A 51 2.53 17.30 15.30
C MET A 51 3.62 17.80 14.33
N ASN A 52 3.27 18.33 13.16
CA ASN A 52 4.19 18.77 12.10
C ASN A 52 5.11 17.68 11.54
N LEU A 53 4.73 16.40 11.63
CA LEU A 53 5.54 15.30 11.11
C LEU A 53 5.69 15.30 9.59
N HIS A 54 4.83 16.04 8.89
CA HIS A 54 4.86 16.24 7.44
C HIS A 54 5.87 17.30 6.99
N ARG A 55 6.58 17.96 7.93
CA ARG A 55 7.53 19.07 7.67
C ARG A 55 8.90 18.87 8.32
N LEU A 56 9.39 17.65 8.36
CA LEU A 56 10.63 17.30 9.06
C LEU A 56 11.90 17.51 8.22
N GLY A 57 11.81 17.70 6.90
CA GLY A 57 13.01 17.76 6.06
C GLY A 57 13.72 16.41 5.99
N SER A 58 15.05 16.43 5.82
CA SER A 58 15.90 15.23 5.87
C SER A 58 16.85 15.27 7.06
N ILE A 59 17.35 14.10 7.47
CA ILE A 59 18.38 14.03 8.53
C ILE A 59 19.66 14.80 8.16
N VAL A 60 20.01 14.83 6.86
CA VAL A 60 21.20 15.53 6.38
C VAL A 60 21.05 17.04 6.61
N LEU A 61 19.85 17.58 6.39
CA LEU A 61 19.55 18.97 6.70
C LEU A 61 19.59 19.23 8.21
N ASP A 62 19.12 18.28 9.02
CA ASP A 62 19.18 18.38 10.49
C ASP A 62 20.62 18.44 11.00
N VAL A 63 21.53 17.63 10.43
CA VAL A 63 22.97 17.64 10.76
C VAL A 63 23.64 18.93 10.32
N ARG A 64 23.26 19.49 9.17
CA ARG A 64 23.82 20.76 8.67
C ARG A 64 23.32 21.99 9.43
N ARG A 65 22.22 21.87 10.19
CA ARG A 65 21.60 23.01 10.87
C ARG A 65 22.46 23.49 12.05
N PRO A 66 22.76 24.80 12.17
CA PRO A 66 23.55 25.33 13.29
C PRO A 66 22.86 25.07 14.64
N PRO A 67 23.62 24.81 15.73
CA PRO A 67 23.09 24.56 17.09
C PRO A 67 22.12 25.63 17.60
N ASN A 68 22.32 26.89 17.19
CA ASN A 68 21.58 28.04 17.68
C ASN A 68 20.31 28.37 16.88
N GLN A 69 20.02 27.64 15.79
CA GLN A 69 18.76 27.80 15.06
C GLN A 69 17.69 26.93 15.70
N ASN A 70 16.78 27.55 16.45
CA ASN A 70 15.60 26.88 16.99
C ASN A 70 14.82 26.19 15.86
N SER A 71 14.50 24.92 16.06
CA SER A 71 13.74 24.01 15.19
C SER A 71 12.28 24.44 14.91
N ARG A 72 11.86 25.61 15.39
CA ARG A 72 10.50 26.17 15.19
C ARG A 72 10.20 26.51 13.74
N THR A 73 11.20 26.72 12.90
CA THR A 73 11.01 26.97 11.47
C THR A 73 11.07 25.66 10.68
N GLY A 74 9.96 24.92 10.74
CA GLY A 74 9.53 24.02 9.65
C GLY A 74 8.83 24.80 8.53
N ALA A 75 9.19 26.07 8.34
CA ALA A 75 8.79 26.78 7.14
C ALA A 75 9.59 26.17 5.97
N PRO A 76 8.96 25.92 4.81
CA PRO A 76 9.74 25.62 3.62
C PRO A 76 10.76 26.75 3.46
N ASP A 77 11.98 26.40 3.04
CA ASP A 77 12.92 27.36 2.46
C ASP A 77 12.27 27.90 1.17
N ALA A 78 11.24 28.74 1.33
CA ALA A 78 10.76 29.60 0.30
C ALA A 78 11.94 30.51 0.02
N ALA A 79 12.45 30.39 -1.20
CA ALA A 79 13.50 31.23 -1.73
C ALA A 79 13.37 32.65 -1.15
N SER A 80 14.51 33.17 -0.73
CA SER A 80 14.79 34.58 -0.51
C SER A 80 14.51 35.38 -1.80
N GLY A 81 13.25 35.43 -2.20
CA GLY A 81 12.69 36.43 -3.10
C GLY A 81 12.58 37.69 -2.29
N SER A 82 13.61 38.52 -2.43
CA SER A 82 13.62 39.94 -2.11
C SER A 82 12.29 40.59 -2.52
N ILE A 83 11.36 40.73 -1.60
CA ILE A 83 10.31 41.76 -1.69
C ILE A 83 10.97 43.06 -1.22
N THR A 84 11.85 43.57 -2.07
CA THR A 84 12.12 45.00 -2.12
C THR A 84 10.91 45.65 -2.75
N ASP A 85 10.43 46.73 -2.12
CA ASP A 85 9.39 47.66 -2.58
C ASP A 85 7.99 47.46 -1.98
N PHE A 86 7.90 47.70 -0.66
CA PHE A 86 6.78 48.45 -0.08
C PHE A 86 7.37 49.47 0.92
N ASN A 87 7.85 50.58 0.37
CA ASN A 87 8.14 51.78 1.16
C ASN A 87 6.83 52.47 1.54
N ASP A 88 6.81 53.00 2.77
CA ASP A 88 5.81 53.91 3.36
C ASP A 88 4.55 53.30 4.02
N MET A 89 4.77 52.49 5.06
CA MET A 89 3.94 52.50 6.28
C MET A 89 4.76 51.92 7.44
N SER A 90 4.66 52.50 8.65
CA SER A 90 5.49 52.19 9.83
C SER A 90 5.73 50.68 10.04
N THR A 91 6.91 50.23 9.62
CA THR A 91 7.25 48.82 9.39
C THR A 91 7.34 47.98 10.66
N SER A 92 7.40 48.57 11.86
CA SER A 92 7.49 47.82 13.12
C SER A 92 6.17 47.17 13.54
N ASP A 93 5.03 47.82 13.28
CA ASP A 93 3.73 47.30 13.72
C ASP A 93 3.20 46.22 12.77
N THR A 94 3.46 46.36 11.47
CA THR A 94 3.08 45.32 10.49
C THR A 94 3.94 44.06 10.65
N THR A 95 5.25 44.20 10.91
CA THR A 95 6.12 43.05 11.18
C THR A 95 5.78 42.36 12.50
N ALA A 96 5.56 43.12 13.58
CA ALA A 96 5.11 42.55 14.86
C ALA A 96 3.72 41.89 14.76
N PHE A 97 2.79 42.48 14.00
CA PHE A 97 1.49 41.88 13.73
C PHE A 97 1.58 40.62 12.86
N LEU A 98 2.45 40.59 11.84
CA LEU A 98 2.70 39.41 11.02
C LEU A 98 3.43 38.31 11.80
N GLU A 99 4.38 38.65 12.68
CA GLU A 99 4.99 37.70 13.62
C GLU A 99 3.95 37.14 14.59
N LYS A 100 3.07 38.00 15.11
CA LYS A 100 1.96 37.59 15.97
C LYS A 100 0.95 36.73 15.21
N LEU A 101 0.58 37.06 13.98
CA LEU A 101 -0.27 36.24 13.11
C LEU A 101 0.38 34.91 12.74
N ASN A 102 1.69 34.91 12.45
CA ASN A 102 2.45 33.68 12.21
C ASN A 102 2.55 32.83 13.49
N SER A 103 2.64 33.45 14.67
CA SER A 103 2.53 32.77 15.96
C SER A 103 1.11 32.27 16.26
N LEU A 104 0.09 32.90 15.65
CA LEU A 104 -1.32 32.52 15.73
C LEU A 104 -1.76 31.56 14.61
N ARG A 105 -0.88 31.18 13.67
CA ARG A 105 -1.17 30.09 12.73
C ARG A 105 -1.40 28.85 13.60
N VAL A 106 -2.67 28.45 13.71
CA VAL A 106 -3.14 27.39 14.61
C VAL A 106 -2.36 26.08 14.43
N GLY A 107 -1.84 25.81 13.23
CA GLY A 107 -0.96 24.66 12.95
C GLY A 107 0.42 24.67 13.63
N TYR A 108 0.91 25.82 14.12
CA TYR A 108 2.17 25.93 14.88
C TYR A 108 1.97 25.89 16.39
N ILE A 109 0.75 26.13 16.89
CA ILE A 109 0.44 26.18 18.32
C ILE A 109 0.47 24.79 18.96
N PHE A 110 0.13 23.75 18.19
CA PHE A 110 0.07 22.35 18.65
C PHE A 110 1.19 21.46 18.11
N GLY A 111 2.14 22.06 17.37
CA GLY A 111 3.27 21.34 16.79
C GLY A 111 4.14 20.68 17.85
N LEU A 112 4.47 19.40 17.67
CA LEU A 112 5.45 18.74 18.51
C LEU A 112 6.79 19.48 18.33
N SER A 113 7.23 20.21 19.35
CA SER A 113 8.55 20.83 19.34
C SER A 113 9.57 19.78 19.75
N PHE A 114 10.27 19.21 18.78
CA PHE A 114 11.45 18.42 19.07
C PHE A 114 12.49 19.29 19.76
N GLU A 115 13.15 18.74 20.79
CA GLU A 115 14.34 19.36 21.36
C GLU A 115 15.33 19.70 20.23
N PRO A 116 15.97 20.89 20.26
CA PRO A 116 16.97 21.26 19.28
C PRO A 116 18.03 20.15 19.13
N HIS A 117 18.30 19.76 17.89
CA HIS A 117 19.30 18.75 17.54
C HIS A 117 19.10 17.36 18.14
N ASN A 118 17.88 17.02 18.56
CA ASN A 118 17.52 15.64 18.88
C ASN A 118 17.27 14.85 17.57
N LEU A 119 18.37 14.46 16.92
CA LEU A 119 18.38 13.74 15.65
C LEU A 119 17.66 12.39 15.75
N VAL A 120 17.82 11.70 16.89
CA VAL A 120 17.15 10.42 17.19
C VAL A 120 15.63 10.57 17.10
N ALA A 121 15.05 11.51 17.85
CA ALA A 121 13.61 11.72 17.88
C ALA A 121 13.07 12.15 16.52
N ARG A 122 13.81 12.98 15.77
CA ARG A 122 13.43 13.43 14.42
C ARG A 122 13.50 12.29 13.39
N GLU A 123 14.49 11.42 13.48
CA GLU A 123 14.60 10.23 12.62
C GLU A 123 13.44 9.26 12.88
N ILE A 124 13.15 8.97 14.15
CA ILE A 124 12.00 8.13 14.52
C ILE A 124 10.70 8.75 14.02
N ALA A 125 10.54 10.07 14.14
CA ALA A 125 9.39 10.79 13.62
C ALA A 125 9.26 10.68 12.09
N ARG A 126 10.38 10.71 11.34
CA ARG A 126 10.38 10.48 9.88
C ARG A 126 9.98 9.05 9.53
N LYS A 127 10.50 8.04 10.26
CA LYS A 127 10.08 6.64 10.11
C LYS A 127 8.57 6.47 10.36
N ILE A 128 8.04 7.08 11.42
CA ILE A 128 6.60 7.07 11.74
C ILE A 128 5.79 7.76 10.63
N TRP A 129 6.16 8.97 10.22
CA TRP A 129 5.47 9.71 9.16
C TRP A 129 5.41 8.88 7.86
N MET A 130 6.53 8.30 7.47
CA MET A 130 6.59 7.49 6.25
C MET A 130 5.80 6.19 6.36
N GLY A 131 5.73 5.58 7.54
CA GLY A 131 4.80 4.47 7.81
C GLY A 131 3.32 4.88 7.66
N ILE A 132 2.96 6.10 8.07
CA ILE A 132 1.61 6.66 7.90
C ILE A 132 1.31 6.90 6.43
N VAL A 133 2.22 7.58 5.71
CA VAL A 133 2.12 7.84 4.26
C VAL A 133 1.96 6.53 3.49
N TYR A 134 2.81 5.55 3.79
CA TYR A 134 2.77 4.22 3.20
C TYR A 134 1.37 3.60 3.34
N SER A 135 0.84 3.64 4.55
CA SER A 135 -0.39 2.93 4.84
C SER A 135 -1.60 3.65 4.27
N GLU A 136 -1.59 4.99 4.20
CA GLU A 136 -2.68 5.73 3.61
C GLU A 136 -2.77 5.49 2.10
N ILE A 137 -1.66 5.60 1.38
CA ILE A 137 -1.64 5.36 -0.07
C ILE A 137 -1.96 3.89 -0.36
N PHE A 138 -1.45 2.96 0.46
CA PHE A 138 -1.81 1.55 0.36
C PHE A 138 -3.31 1.31 0.55
N LEU A 139 -3.96 1.99 1.50
CA LEU A 139 -5.41 1.88 1.69
C LEU A 139 -6.18 2.50 0.54
N ALA A 140 -5.74 3.65 0.04
CA ALA A 140 -6.34 4.31 -1.12
C ALA A 140 -6.36 3.36 -2.34
N SER A 141 -5.27 2.63 -2.58
CA SER A 141 -5.18 1.69 -3.71
C SER A 141 -6.04 0.42 -3.58
N HIS A 142 -6.67 0.19 -2.43
CA HIS A 142 -7.50 -1.00 -2.20
C HIS A 142 -8.97 -0.68 -1.90
N LEU A 143 -9.28 0.57 -1.56
CA LEU A 143 -10.61 0.97 -1.07
C LEU A 143 -11.24 2.01 -2.00
N ASP A 144 -11.13 3.29 -1.67
CA ASP A 144 -11.90 4.38 -2.27
C ASP A 144 -11.06 5.33 -3.14
N HIS A 145 -9.81 4.97 -3.43
CA HIS A 145 -8.85 5.80 -4.18
C HIS A 145 -8.65 7.20 -3.57
N CYS A 146 -8.98 7.37 -2.28
CA CYS A 146 -8.86 8.63 -1.57
C CYS A 146 -7.76 8.57 -0.50
N TYR A 147 -6.97 9.63 -0.40
CA TYR A 147 -6.00 9.82 0.67
C TYR A 147 -6.02 11.27 1.18
N ASN A 148 -5.80 11.48 2.48
CA ASN A 148 -5.87 12.78 3.16
C ASN A 148 -4.52 13.50 3.24
N ILE A 149 -3.40 12.80 2.99
CA ILE A 149 -2.09 13.43 2.91
C ILE A 149 -1.94 14.13 1.56
N ASN A 150 -1.88 15.46 1.59
CA ASN A 150 -1.37 16.20 0.46
C ASN A 150 0.16 16.05 0.41
N CYS A 151 0.65 15.21 -0.50
CA CYS A 151 2.08 14.97 -0.66
C CYS A 151 2.85 16.17 -1.21
N ASP A 152 2.20 17.07 -1.97
CA ASP A 152 2.85 18.22 -2.59
C ASP A 152 3.26 19.29 -1.57
N VAL A 153 2.58 19.31 -0.41
CA VAL A 153 2.91 20.23 0.70
C VAL A 153 3.73 19.57 1.81
N SER A 154 4.02 18.27 1.70
CA SER A 154 4.88 17.58 2.66
C SER A 154 6.35 17.79 2.29
N SER A 155 7.15 18.29 3.23
CA SER A 155 8.59 18.47 3.07
C SER A 155 9.42 17.42 3.82
N THR A 156 8.77 16.45 4.46
CA THR A 156 9.46 15.32 5.09
C THR A 156 10.05 14.41 4.02
N MET A 157 11.36 14.24 4.04
CA MET A 157 12.09 13.33 3.17
C MET A 157 12.05 11.90 3.73
N PRO A 158 12.31 10.88 2.88
CA PRO A 158 12.42 9.50 3.33
C PRO A 158 13.39 9.35 4.52
N PRO A 159 13.17 8.37 5.40
CA PRO A 159 14.04 8.13 6.53
C PRO A 159 15.41 7.70 6.00
N ALA A 160 16.45 7.97 6.79
CA ALA A 160 17.77 7.51 6.39
C ALA A 160 17.86 5.99 6.51
N ASP A 161 18.72 5.41 5.67
CA ASP A 161 19.00 3.98 5.67
C ASP A 161 19.94 3.62 6.83
N LEU A 162 19.37 3.68 8.02
CA LEU A 162 20.03 3.46 9.31
C LEU A 162 19.38 2.30 10.04
N ASP A 163 20.23 1.44 10.56
CA ASP A 163 19.85 0.40 11.50
C ASP A 163 19.32 0.98 12.82
N GLU A 164 18.52 0.22 13.56
CA GLU A 164 17.94 0.70 14.83
C GLU A 164 19.03 1.21 15.80
N ASP A 165 20.11 0.45 15.95
CA ASP A 165 21.26 0.83 16.78
C ASP A 165 21.96 2.10 16.29
N GLU A 166 22.06 2.27 14.96
CA GLU A 166 22.63 3.49 14.36
C GLU A 166 21.74 4.70 14.65
N VAL A 167 20.41 4.53 14.62
CA VAL A 167 19.47 5.60 14.99
C VAL A 167 19.66 6.01 16.44
N LEU A 168 19.83 5.07 17.37
CA LEU A 168 19.95 5.36 18.81
C LEU A 168 21.21 6.18 19.15
N VAL A 169 22.28 6.04 18.38
CA VAL A 169 23.55 6.73 18.60
C VAL A 169 23.72 8.02 17.79
N LEU A 170 22.73 8.44 17.00
CA LEU A 170 22.81 9.63 16.14
C LEU A 170 23.26 10.90 16.87
N ASN A 171 22.70 11.15 18.06
CA ASN A 171 23.05 12.33 18.84
C ASN A 171 24.50 12.28 19.34
N VAL A 172 25.03 11.08 19.63
CA VAL A 172 26.42 10.88 20.04
C VAL A 172 27.34 11.09 18.84
N ALA A 173 27.06 10.41 17.72
CA ALA A 173 27.83 10.53 16.48
C ALA A 173 27.92 11.98 15.97
N TYR A 174 26.81 12.74 16.09
CA TYR A 174 26.79 14.15 15.73
C TYR A 174 27.72 15.00 16.61
N ARG A 175 27.77 14.75 17.93
CA ARG A 175 28.64 15.48 18.85
C ARG A 175 30.11 15.14 18.65
N GLU A 176 30.41 13.90 18.30
CA GLU A 176 31.78 13.43 18.10
C GLU A 176 32.36 13.91 16.77
N ASN A 177 31.62 13.73 15.66
CA ASN A 177 32.08 14.12 14.34
C ASN A 177 30.91 14.33 13.35
N PRO A 178 30.35 15.55 13.27
CA PRO A 178 29.19 15.83 12.41
C PRO A 178 29.49 15.65 10.92
N VAL A 179 30.73 15.91 10.48
CA VAL A 179 31.15 15.74 9.08
C VAL A 179 31.20 14.26 8.69
N ALA A 180 31.72 13.40 9.57
CA ALA A 180 31.73 11.96 9.34
C ALA A 180 30.31 11.38 9.35
N LEU A 181 29.45 11.85 10.26
CA LEU A 181 28.04 11.47 10.27
C LEU A 181 27.34 11.88 8.98
N GLU A 182 27.51 13.13 8.52
CA GLU A 182 26.93 13.60 7.27
C GLU A 182 27.38 12.73 6.08
N LYS A 183 28.67 12.41 6.00
CA LYS A 183 29.21 11.51 4.98
C LYS A 183 28.53 10.14 5.04
N ARG A 184 28.41 9.53 6.23
CA ARG A 184 27.72 8.24 6.44
C ARG A 184 26.25 8.30 6.00
N LEU A 185 25.57 9.42 6.21
CA LEU A 185 24.16 9.61 5.81
C LEU A 185 23.99 9.78 4.30
N LEU A 186 25.01 10.27 3.60
CA LEU A 186 25.03 10.42 2.13
C LEU A 186 25.47 9.14 1.42
N GLU A 187 26.14 8.22 2.11
CA GLU A 187 26.50 6.91 1.57
C GLU A 187 25.24 6.09 1.27
N ARG A 188 25.08 5.66 0.01
CA ARG A 188 23.98 4.79 -0.42
C ARG A 188 24.23 3.34 0.02
N ARG A 189 24.12 3.11 1.32
CA ARG A 189 24.18 1.78 1.95
C ARG A 189 22.78 1.35 2.36
N HIS A 190 22.45 0.08 2.13
CA HIS A 190 21.24 -0.53 2.69
C HIS A 190 21.43 -0.85 4.17
N ALA A 191 20.53 -0.36 5.03
CA ALA A 191 20.46 -0.79 6.42
C ALA A 191 20.12 -2.27 6.47
N LYS A 192 20.68 -2.97 7.46
CA LYS A 192 20.42 -4.38 7.70
C LYS A 192 19.04 -4.64 8.33
N SER A 193 18.38 -3.63 8.88
CA SER A 193 17.13 -3.76 9.63
C SER A 193 15.99 -2.88 9.09
N SER A 194 16.23 -2.14 8.01
CA SER A 194 15.26 -1.18 7.48
C SER A 194 14.97 -1.43 6.00
N GLY A 195 13.73 -1.83 5.71
CA GLY A 195 13.18 -1.87 4.36
C GLY A 195 12.60 -0.53 3.88
N TYR A 196 12.74 0.56 4.63
CA TYR A 196 12.01 1.82 4.38
C TYR A 196 12.24 2.40 2.98
N ASN A 197 13.45 2.28 2.43
CA ASN A 197 13.75 2.74 1.08
C ASN A 197 13.05 1.89 -0.01
N ALA A 198 12.95 0.58 0.21
CA ALA A 198 12.19 -0.32 -0.65
C ALA A 198 10.69 0.01 -0.59
N TYR A 199 10.14 0.13 0.62
CA TYR A 199 8.75 0.55 0.83
C TYR A 199 8.46 1.92 0.18
N TYR A 200 9.38 2.87 0.30
CA TYR A 200 9.24 4.20 -0.30
C TYR A 200 9.21 4.14 -1.84
N SER A 201 10.04 3.30 -2.45
CA SER A 201 10.06 3.16 -3.91
C SER A 201 8.74 2.57 -4.42
N ILE A 202 8.22 1.56 -3.74
CA ILE A 202 6.93 0.94 -4.08
C ILE A 202 5.79 1.92 -3.84
N ILE A 203 5.76 2.64 -2.72
CA ILE A 203 4.65 3.54 -2.44
C ILE A 203 4.57 4.69 -3.43
N LYS A 204 5.72 5.18 -3.90
CA LYS A 204 5.75 6.19 -4.96
C LYS A 204 5.10 5.67 -6.25
N SER A 205 5.37 4.41 -6.60
CA SER A 205 4.76 3.74 -7.74
C SER A 205 3.26 3.50 -7.55
N VAL A 206 2.83 3.09 -6.36
CA VAL A 206 1.40 2.88 -6.03
C VAL A 206 0.65 4.21 -6.05
N LYS A 207 1.20 5.26 -5.43
CA LYS A 207 0.62 6.60 -5.45
C LYS A 207 0.39 7.08 -6.88
N ARG A 208 1.40 6.94 -7.73
CA ARG A 208 1.31 7.35 -9.13
C ARG A 208 0.18 6.62 -9.85
N GLN A 209 -0.01 5.33 -9.60
CA GLN A 209 -1.16 4.60 -10.14
C GLN A 209 -2.48 5.19 -9.66
N VAL A 210 -2.65 5.36 -8.33
CA VAL A 210 -3.89 5.93 -7.76
C VAL A 210 -4.18 7.33 -8.33
N ASP A 211 -3.15 8.15 -8.52
CA ASP A 211 -3.30 9.47 -9.13
C ASP A 211 -3.75 9.39 -10.60
N ILE A 212 -3.19 8.46 -11.38
CA ILE A 212 -3.58 8.22 -12.78
C ILE A 212 -5.02 7.72 -12.86
N GLU A 213 -5.40 6.76 -12.01
CA GLU A 213 -6.77 6.23 -11.91
C GLU A 213 -7.76 7.35 -11.58
N ASN A 214 -7.46 8.16 -10.57
CA ASN A 214 -8.29 9.30 -10.21
C ASN A 214 -8.39 10.33 -11.33
N GLU A 215 -7.29 10.74 -11.95
CA GLU A 215 -7.31 11.69 -13.06
C GLU A 215 -8.14 11.15 -14.22
N PHE A 216 -7.92 9.89 -14.58
CA PHE A 216 -8.64 9.23 -15.65
C PHE A 216 -10.14 9.20 -15.38
N THR A 217 -10.56 8.72 -14.21
CA THR A 217 -11.97 8.67 -13.81
C THR A 217 -12.61 10.04 -13.75
N MET A 218 -11.91 11.07 -13.26
CA MET A 218 -12.42 12.44 -13.27
C MET A 218 -12.62 12.99 -14.69
N ARG A 219 -11.73 12.63 -15.63
CA ARG A 219 -11.76 13.15 -17.00
C ARG A 219 -12.76 12.42 -17.90
N THR A 220 -12.88 11.11 -17.76
CA THR A 220 -13.66 10.26 -18.67
C THR A 220 -14.98 9.79 -18.06
N GLY A 221 -15.11 9.84 -16.73
CA GLY A 221 -16.22 9.21 -16.00
C GLY A 221 -16.13 7.68 -15.93
N HIS A 222 -15.10 7.07 -16.53
CA HIS A 222 -14.89 5.63 -16.53
C HIS A 222 -14.01 5.20 -15.36
N VAL A 223 -14.36 4.06 -14.76
CA VAL A 223 -13.60 3.49 -13.62
C VAL A 223 -12.36 2.72 -14.10
N PHE A 224 -12.41 2.18 -15.32
CA PHE A 224 -11.32 1.37 -15.87
C PHE A 224 -10.36 2.20 -16.71
N LEU A 225 -9.06 2.08 -16.44
CA LEU A 225 -8.02 2.70 -17.24
C LEU A 225 -8.01 2.17 -18.67
N ASP A 226 -7.66 3.04 -19.62
CA ASP A 226 -7.30 2.62 -20.98
C ASP A 226 -6.15 1.61 -20.97
N TYR A 227 -6.15 0.71 -21.95
CA TYR A 227 -5.18 -0.39 -22.00
C TYR A 227 -3.72 0.07 -22.03
N ASP A 228 -3.44 1.16 -22.74
CA ASP A 228 -2.09 1.72 -22.82
C ASP A 228 -1.59 2.22 -21.45
N LEU A 229 -2.48 2.79 -20.63
CA LEU A 229 -2.16 3.19 -19.25
C LEU A 229 -1.93 1.97 -18.37
N VAL A 230 -2.72 0.90 -18.55
CA VAL A 230 -2.48 -0.38 -17.88
C VAL A 230 -1.09 -0.93 -18.20
N GLN A 231 -0.69 -0.96 -19.47
CA GLN A 231 0.65 -1.42 -19.87
C GLN A 231 1.77 -0.54 -19.29
N GLN A 232 1.55 0.78 -19.24
CA GLN A 232 2.51 1.70 -18.64
C GLN A 232 2.70 1.46 -17.13
N ILE A 233 1.61 1.26 -16.39
CA ILE A 233 1.65 1.02 -14.94
C ILE A 233 2.24 -0.36 -14.64
N ASP A 234 1.96 -1.39 -15.46
CA ASP A 234 2.61 -2.71 -15.38
C ASP A 234 4.13 -2.58 -15.50
N LEU A 235 4.60 -1.88 -16.55
CA LEU A 235 6.02 -1.65 -16.76
C LEU A 235 6.68 -0.93 -15.58
N ASP A 236 6.04 0.13 -15.07
CA ASP A 236 6.52 0.86 -13.90
C ASP A 236 6.59 -0.04 -12.65
N ALA A 237 5.59 -0.88 -12.42
CA ALA A 237 5.56 -1.82 -11.30
C ALA A 237 6.70 -2.86 -11.40
N ARG A 238 6.92 -3.43 -12.60
CA ARG A 238 8.03 -4.36 -12.88
C ARG A 238 9.39 -3.72 -12.66
N GLN A 239 9.58 -2.51 -13.15
CA GLN A 239 10.83 -1.77 -12.94
C GLN A 239 11.08 -1.52 -11.45
N CYS A 240 10.07 -1.07 -10.71
CA CYS A 240 10.17 -0.86 -9.26
C CYS A 240 10.54 -2.14 -8.51
N TYR A 241 9.88 -3.27 -8.84
CA TYR A 241 10.18 -4.55 -8.21
C TYR A 241 11.58 -5.07 -8.57
N SER A 242 11.99 -4.93 -9.82
CA SER A 242 13.32 -5.37 -10.29
C SER A 242 14.47 -4.59 -9.64
N ALA A 243 14.22 -3.34 -9.24
CA ALA A 243 15.18 -2.47 -8.57
C ALA A 243 15.32 -2.75 -7.07
N LEU A 244 14.51 -3.64 -6.50
CA LEU A 244 14.65 -4.04 -5.11
C LEU A 244 15.98 -4.75 -4.86
N PRO A 245 16.58 -4.57 -3.67
CA PRO A 245 17.69 -5.41 -3.23
C PRO A 245 17.37 -6.90 -3.37
N ASP A 246 18.35 -7.69 -3.76
CA ASP A 246 18.19 -9.12 -4.02
C ASP A 246 17.67 -9.94 -2.84
N HIS A 247 18.02 -9.57 -1.62
CA HIS A 247 17.52 -10.18 -0.39
C HIS A 247 16.06 -9.80 -0.05
N LEU A 248 15.53 -8.75 -0.69
CA LEU A 248 14.11 -8.33 -0.58
C LEU A 248 13.28 -8.80 -1.78
N ARG A 249 13.90 -9.42 -2.79
CA ARG A 249 13.17 -10.09 -3.89
C ARG A 249 12.88 -11.53 -3.50
N TYR A 250 11.76 -12.04 -4.00
CA TYR A 250 11.38 -13.43 -3.80
C TYR A 250 12.11 -14.34 -4.79
N TRP A 251 12.51 -15.51 -4.32
CA TRP A 251 13.28 -16.48 -5.09
C TRP A 251 12.46 -17.74 -5.30
N ASN A 252 12.17 -18.07 -6.55
CA ASN A 252 11.61 -19.36 -6.94
C ASN A 252 12.71 -20.43 -6.78
N GLY A 253 12.68 -21.18 -5.68
CA GLY A 253 13.68 -22.19 -5.33
C GLY A 253 14.69 -21.72 -4.29
N THR A 254 15.92 -22.22 -4.39
CA THR A 254 17.00 -21.95 -3.42
C THR A 254 17.61 -20.56 -3.68
N PRO A 255 17.55 -19.61 -2.71
CA PRO A 255 18.19 -18.31 -2.86
C PRO A 255 19.72 -18.43 -2.96
N PRO A 256 20.42 -17.41 -3.52
CA PRO A 256 21.88 -17.33 -3.49
C PRO A 256 22.44 -17.43 -2.06
N GLU A 257 23.66 -17.94 -1.93
CA GLU A 257 24.26 -18.23 -0.62
C GLU A 257 24.33 -17.01 0.30
N HIS A 258 24.64 -15.83 -0.24
CA HIS A 258 24.72 -14.61 0.56
C HIS A 258 23.34 -14.13 1.04
N VAL A 259 22.30 -14.28 0.21
CA VAL A 259 20.90 -14.00 0.60
C VAL A 259 20.48 -14.96 1.71
N ARG A 260 20.77 -16.25 1.57
CA ARG A 260 20.46 -17.27 2.57
C ARG A 260 21.13 -16.98 3.90
N LYS A 261 22.42 -16.61 3.90
CA LYS A 261 23.13 -16.20 5.11
C LYS A 261 22.49 -14.97 5.75
N LEU A 262 22.08 -13.99 4.94
CA LEU A 262 21.42 -12.79 5.44
C LEU A 262 20.04 -13.09 6.03
N HIS A 263 19.24 -13.97 5.41
CA HIS A 263 17.95 -14.42 5.94
C HIS A 263 18.10 -15.24 7.22
N LEU A 264 19.22 -15.98 7.39
CA LEU A 264 19.52 -16.67 8.65
C LEU A 264 19.94 -15.70 9.77
N GLU A 265 20.71 -14.66 9.44
CA GLU A 265 21.11 -13.60 10.39
C GLU A 265 19.90 -12.72 10.77
N PHE A 266 19.02 -12.46 9.81
CA PHE A 266 17.86 -11.57 9.94
C PHE A 266 16.59 -12.23 9.35
N PRO A 267 15.88 -13.08 10.12
CA PRO A 267 14.73 -13.85 9.63
C PRO A 267 13.59 -13.01 9.04
N TYR A 268 13.39 -11.78 9.53
CA TYR A 268 12.37 -10.87 9.03
C TYR A 268 12.55 -10.48 7.54
N TYR A 269 13.73 -10.67 6.95
CA TYR A 269 13.93 -10.42 5.52
C TYR A 269 13.22 -11.42 4.62
N ALA A 270 13.08 -12.67 5.06
CA ALA A 270 12.28 -13.64 4.32
C ALA A 270 10.81 -13.19 4.30
N GLU A 271 10.30 -12.68 5.41
CA GLU A 271 8.94 -12.14 5.52
C GLU A 271 8.75 -10.85 4.70
N GLN A 272 9.73 -9.94 4.69
CA GLN A 272 9.68 -8.73 3.87
C GLN A 272 9.74 -9.07 2.37
N SER A 273 10.58 -10.01 1.98
CA SER A 273 10.65 -10.52 0.60
C SER A 273 9.31 -11.12 0.15
N PHE A 274 8.70 -11.92 1.03
CA PHE A 274 7.34 -12.42 0.82
C PHE A 274 6.34 -11.28 0.63
N PHE A 275 6.37 -10.28 1.52
CA PHE A 275 5.48 -9.13 1.45
C PHE A 275 5.61 -8.37 0.12
N PHE A 276 6.83 -8.08 -0.33
CA PHE A 276 7.04 -7.36 -1.59
C PHE A 276 6.56 -8.13 -2.82
N GLU A 277 6.81 -9.44 -2.87
CA GLU A 277 6.34 -10.29 -3.96
C GLU A 277 4.81 -10.41 -3.98
N GLU A 278 4.19 -10.55 -2.81
CA GLU A 278 2.74 -10.61 -2.65
C GLU A 278 2.10 -9.33 -3.18
N GLN A 279 2.60 -8.18 -2.73
CA GLN A 279 2.13 -6.86 -3.14
C GLN A 279 2.31 -6.59 -4.64
N TYR A 280 3.42 -7.04 -5.20
CA TYR A 280 3.69 -6.92 -6.62
C TYR A 280 2.69 -7.74 -7.45
N ASN A 281 2.47 -9.02 -7.12
CA ASN A 281 1.57 -9.88 -7.88
C ASN A 281 0.09 -9.51 -7.73
N ILE A 282 -0.37 -9.14 -6.53
CA ILE A 282 -1.78 -8.72 -6.35
C ILE A 282 -2.09 -7.44 -7.14
N ARG A 283 -1.11 -6.53 -7.24
CA ARG A 283 -1.24 -5.29 -7.99
C ARG A 283 -1.34 -5.55 -9.49
N LEU A 284 -0.46 -6.39 -10.03
CA LEU A 284 -0.52 -6.77 -11.45
C LEU A 284 -1.83 -7.49 -11.77
N LEU A 285 -2.24 -8.41 -10.91
CA LEU A 285 -3.52 -9.11 -11.05
C LEU A 285 -4.69 -8.10 -11.08
N GLY A 286 -4.76 -7.20 -10.11
CA GLY A 286 -5.82 -6.18 -10.03
C GLY A 286 -5.84 -5.20 -11.20
N LEU A 287 -4.68 -4.86 -11.76
CA LEU A 287 -4.56 -3.97 -12.90
C LEU A 287 -5.06 -4.63 -14.21
N HIS A 288 -4.77 -5.91 -14.40
CA HIS A 288 -5.04 -6.63 -15.65
C HIS A 288 -6.38 -7.38 -15.67
N ILE A 289 -7.01 -7.62 -14.51
CA ILE A 289 -8.24 -8.42 -14.41
C ILE A 289 -9.39 -7.84 -15.26
N THR A 290 -9.43 -6.52 -15.42
CA THR A 290 -10.40 -5.77 -16.25
C THR A 290 -10.36 -6.14 -17.74
N TYR A 291 -9.18 -6.54 -18.22
CA TYR A 291 -8.93 -6.92 -19.62
C TYR A 291 -8.73 -8.43 -19.79
N MET A 292 -8.80 -9.21 -18.71
CA MET A 292 -8.49 -10.64 -18.72
C MET A 292 -9.39 -11.44 -19.67
N LEU A 293 -10.71 -11.24 -19.60
CA LEU A 293 -11.66 -11.96 -20.45
C LEU A 293 -11.46 -11.58 -21.92
N ARG A 294 -11.30 -10.27 -22.20
CA ARG A 294 -11.01 -9.77 -23.55
C ARG A 294 -9.74 -10.37 -24.14
N GLY A 295 -8.70 -10.56 -23.33
CA GLY A 295 -7.45 -11.17 -23.78
C GLY A 295 -7.53 -12.67 -24.10
N MET A 296 -8.63 -13.35 -23.74
CA MET A 296 -8.87 -14.72 -24.17
C MET A 296 -9.24 -14.79 -25.66
N ASP A 297 -9.96 -13.79 -26.15
CA ASP A 297 -10.46 -13.74 -27.54
C ASP A 297 -9.63 -12.83 -28.45
N ASP A 298 -9.09 -11.73 -27.90
CA ASP A 298 -8.39 -10.70 -28.66
C ASP A 298 -6.87 -10.71 -28.36
N PRO A 299 -6.01 -10.95 -29.38
CA PRO A 299 -4.57 -10.92 -29.25
C PRO A 299 -3.99 -9.61 -28.70
N MET A 300 -4.65 -8.46 -28.89
CA MET A 300 -4.21 -7.18 -28.33
C MET A 300 -4.18 -7.21 -26.81
N TYR A 301 -5.17 -7.86 -26.19
CA TYR A 301 -5.33 -7.91 -24.73
C TYR A 301 -4.71 -9.17 -24.10
N ARG A 302 -4.22 -10.11 -24.91
CA ARG A 302 -3.64 -11.40 -24.50
C ARG A 302 -2.69 -11.31 -23.31
N ARG A 303 -1.84 -10.28 -23.30
CA ARG A 303 -0.88 -10.05 -22.22
C ARG A 303 -1.55 -9.95 -20.84
N SER A 304 -2.75 -9.39 -20.75
CA SER A 304 -3.48 -9.26 -19.48
C SER A 304 -3.94 -10.60 -18.94
N THR A 305 -4.45 -11.48 -19.82
CA THR A 305 -4.81 -12.86 -19.45
C THR A 305 -3.58 -13.61 -18.93
N GLU A 306 -2.45 -13.50 -19.64
CA GLU A 306 -1.18 -14.13 -19.23
C GLU A 306 -0.71 -13.62 -17.88
N VAL A 307 -0.70 -12.30 -17.66
CA VAL A 307 -0.28 -11.71 -16.38
C VAL A 307 -1.21 -12.09 -15.24
N CYS A 308 -2.53 -12.10 -15.44
CA CYS A 308 -3.47 -12.55 -14.42
C CYS A 308 -3.23 -14.00 -14.01
N ILE A 309 -3.01 -14.89 -14.98
CA ILE A 309 -2.72 -16.31 -14.71
C ILE A 309 -1.36 -16.45 -14.01
N GLU A 310 -0.31 -15.81 -14.52
CA GLU A 310 1.04 -15.83 -13.94
C GLU A 310 1.02 -15.37 -12.47
N SER A 311 0.42 -14.21 -12.20
CA SER A 311 0.32 -13.67 -10.85
C SER A 311 -0.56 -14.52 -9.92
N ALA A 312 -1.66 -15.07 -10.43
CA ALA A 312 -2.53 -15.96 -9.64
C ALA A 312 -1.81 -17.25 -9.22
N ARG A 313 -1.10 -17.89 -10.16
CA ARG A 313 -0.28 -19.08 -9.88
C ARG A 313 0.83 -18.75 -8.88
N HIS A 314 1.49 -17.60 -9.02
CA HIS A 314 2.50 -17.16 -8.06
C HIS A 314 1.94 -16.99 -6.65
N LEU A 315 0.82 -16.27 -6.49
CA LEU A 315 0.17 -16.07 -5.19
C LEU A 315 -0.20 -17.39 -4.50
N ILE A 316 -0.69 -18.37 -5.26
CA ILE A 316 -0.99 -19.71 -4.73
C ILE A 316 0.30 -20.43 -4.33
N SER A 317 1.32 -20.44 -5.19
CA SER A 317 2.60 -21.12 -4.90
C SER A 317 3.26 -20.60 -3.61
N MET A 318 3.17 -19.28 -3.38
CA MET A 318 3.71 -18.62 -2.21
C MET A 318 3.09 -19.10 -0.89
N THR A 319 1.84 -19.57 -0.92
CA THR A 319 1.14 -20.04 0.30
C THR A 319 1.82 -21.20 0.99
N SER A 320 2.57 -22.01 0.25
CA SER A 320 3.32 -23.16 0.79
C SER A 320 4.55 -22.76 1.62
N ARG A 321 4.97 -21.49 1.54
CA ARG A 321 6.21 -20.97 2.13
C ARG A 321 5.99 -19.90 3.18
N ILE A 322 4.75 -19.55 3.47
CA ILE A 322 4.45 -18.69 4.62
C ILE A 322 4.87 -19.44 5.90
N SER A 323 5.50 -18.75 6.84
CA SER A 323 5.74 -19.32 8.17
C SER A 323 4.40 -19.56 8.88
N GLU A 324 4.35 -20.56 9.78
CA GLU A 324 3.14 -20.83 10.56
C GLU A 324 2.78 -19.61 11.43
N GLU A 325 3.79 -18.94 11.98
CA GLU A 325 3.63 -17.72 12.76
C GLU A 325 2.97 -16.62 11.94
N LEU A 326 3.45 -16.35 10.72
CA LEU A 326 2.90 -15.31 9.86
C LEU A 326 1.49 -15.68 9.37
N ALA A 327 1.24 -16.97 9.11
CA ALA A 327 -0.08 -17.48 8.74
C ALA A 327 -1.14 -17.27 9.84
N MET A 328 -0.72 -17.27 11.11
CA MET A 328 -1.60 -17.03 12.27
C MET A 328 -1.86 -15.55 12.57
N THR A 329 -1.22 -14.65 11.84
CA THR A 329 -1.47 -13.21 11.99
C THR A 329 -2.64 -12.74 11.12
N PRO A 330 -3.19 -11.54 11.38
CA PRO A 330 -4.01 -10.80 10.42
C PRO A 330 -3.52 -10.83 8.97
N PHE A 331 -2.21 -10.82 8.76
CA PHE A 331 -1.62 -10.84 7.43
C PHE A 331 -1.89 -12.15 6.69
N GLY A 332 -1.86 -13.29 7.40
CA GLY A 332 -2.22 -14.58 6.84
C GLY A 332 -3.66 -14.65 6.34
N GLU A 333 -4.60 -14.01 7.04
CA GLU A 333 -6.01 -13.94 6.62
C GLU A 333 -6.22 -13.04 5.39
N ILE A 334 -5.51 -11.92 5.30
CA ILE A 334 -5.52 -11.06 4.11
C ILE A 334 -4.99 -11.85 2.91
N LEU A 335 -3.89 -12.59 3.10
CA LEU A 335 -3.34 -13.46 2.08
C LEU A 335 -4.35 -14.51 1.62
N ASN A 336 -5.13 -15.13 2.52
CA ASN A 336 -6.19 -16.09 2.14
C ASN A 336 -7.18 -15.51 1.14
N ARG A 337 -7.57 -14.25 1.32
CA ARG A 337 -8.51 -13.56 0.43
C ARG A 337 -7.90 -13.27 -0.93
N LYS A 338 -6.62 -12.89 -0.94
CA LYS A 338 -5.87 -12.69 -2.19
C LYS A 338 -5.65 -14.01 -2.94
N VAL A 339 -5.40 -15.10 -2.22
CA VAL A 339 -5.33 -16.46 -2.76
C VAL A 339 -6.68 -16.89 -3.29
N TYR A 340 -7.78 -16.54 -2.62
CA TYR A 340 -9.12 -16.81 -3.13
C TYR A 340 -9.42 -16.05 -4.43
N LEU A 341 -9.01 -14.77 -4.53
CA LEU A 341 -9.07 -14.03 -5.80
C LEU A 341 -8.24 -14.70 -6.90
N ALA A 342 -7.03 -15.16 -6.57
CA ALA A 342 -6.20 -15.93 -7.50
C ALA A 342 -6.89 -17.22 -7.96
N VAL A 343 -7.56 -17.94 -7.05
CA VAL A 343 -8.36 -19.12 -7.38
C VAL A 343 -9.53 -18.77 -8.31
N ILE A 344 -10.23 -17.65 -8.09
CA ILE A 344 -11.30 -17.19 -8.99
C ILE A 344 -10.74 -16.91 -10.39
N VAL A 345 -9.62 -16.17 -10.48
CA VAL A 345 -8.94 -15.88 -11.76
C VAL A 345 -8.61 -17.16 -12.49
N LEU A 346 -8.00 -18.13 -11.82
CA LEU A 346 -7.67 -19.42 -12.43
C LEU A 346 -8.91 -20.23 -12.82
N HIS A 347 -9.98 -20.19 -12.01
CA HIS A 347 -11.25 -20.83 -12.34
C HIS A 347 -11.85 -20.25 -13.63
N VAL A 348 -11.90 -18.92 -13.74
CA VAL A 348 -12.36 -18.22 -14.94
C VAL A 348 -11.49 -18.59 -16.15
N ALA A 349 -10.17 -18.59 -16.01
CA ALA A 349 -9.26 -19.04 -17.07
C ALA A 349 -9.50 -20.50 -17.49
N ASN A 350 -9.80 -21.39 -16.55
CA ASN A 350 -10.06 -22.80 -16.82
C ASN A 350 -11.41 -23.04 -17.51
N CYS A 351 -12.42 -22.21 -17.22
CA CYS A 351 -13.75 -22.33 -17.80
C CYS A 351 -13.88 -21.69 -19.18
N TYR A 352 -13.26 -20.53 -19.38
CA TYR A 352 -13.44 -19.70 -20.57
C TYR A 352 -12.20 -19.62 -21.46
N GLY A 353 -11.02 -19.92 -20.92
CA GLY A 353 -9.78 -19.91 -21.70
C GLY A 353 -9.72 -21.06 -22.70
N ASP A 354 -9.11 -20.79 -23.85
CA ASP A 354 -8.74 -21.85 -24.78
C ASP A 354 -7.66 -22.77 -24.18
N LYS A 355 -7.27 -23.82 -24.91
CA LYS A 355 -6.20 -24.74 -24.45
C LYS A 355 -4.84 -24.06 -24.22
N SER A 356 -4.63 -22.84 -24.73
CA SER A 356 -3.39 -22.10 -24.51
C SER A 356 -3.33 -21.46 -23.12
N PHE A 357 -4.49 -21.17 -22.52
CA PHE A 357 -4.61 -20.67 -21.16
C PHE A 357 -5.03 -21.75 -20.17
N ALA A 358 -5.98 -22.63 -20.52
CA ALA A 358 -6.54 -23.68 -19.66
C ALA A 358 -5.68 -24.96 -19.66
N SER A 359 -4.45 -24.87 -19.13
CA SER A 359 -3.59 -26.04 -18.97
C SER A 359 -4.15 -27.00 -17.92
N SER A 360 -3.83 -28.30 -18.02
CA SER A 360 -4.23 -29.29 -17.01
C SER A 360 -3.72 -28.95 -15.61
N GLU A 361 -2.61 -28.20 -15.52
CA GLU A 361 -2.01 -27.75 -14.26
C GLU A 361 -2.89 -26.72 -13.53
N ILE A 362 -3.72 -25.94 -14.24
CA ILE A 362 -4.56 -24.91 -13.59
C ILE A 362 -5.54 -25.53 -12.60
N SER A 363 -6.12 -26.69 -12.93
CA SER A 363 -7.00 -27.39 -12.00
C SER A 363 -6.26 -27.87 -10.74
N ASP A 364 -4.99 -28.24 -10.86
CA ASP A 364 -4.15 -28.63 -9.72
C ASP A 364 -3.81 -27.41 -8.85
N ASP A 365 -3.48 -26.28 -9.47
CA ASP A 365 -3.23 -25.01 -8.77
C ASP A 365 -4.47 -24.50 -8.04
N ILE A 366 -5.66 -24.60 -8.64
CA ILE A 366 -6.93 -24.25 -7.99
C ILE A 366 -7.15 -25.13 -6.74
N ARG A 367 -6.95 -26.46 -6.86
CA ARG A 367 -7.05 -27.36 -5.71
C ARG A 367 -6.03 -27.00 -4.63
N ALA A 368 -4.80 -26.67 -5.01
CA ALA A 368 -3.75 -26.25 -4.07
C ALA A 368 -4.16 -24.97 -3.31
N GLY A 369 -4.69 -23.97 -4.02
CA GLY A 369 -5.20 -22.73 -3.42
C GLY A 369 -6.36 -22.98 -2.45
N LEU A 370 -7.32 -23.82 -2.83
CA LEU A 370 -8.47 -24.19 -1.98
C LEU A 370 -8.04 -24.97 -0.73
N ILE A 371 -7.08 -25.90 -0.85
CA ILE A 371 -6.50 -26.61 0.29
C ILE A 371 -5.80 -25.62 1.23
N ALA A 372 -4.99 -24.71 0.68
CA ALA A 372 -4.29 -23.70 1.46
C ALA A 372 -5.26 -22.82 2.26
N ILE A 373 -6.36 -22.38 1.62
CA ILE A 373 -7.41 -21.61 2.30
C ILE A 373 -8.04 -22.45 3.42
N LYS A 374 -8.54 -23.66 3.13
CA LYS A 374 -9.20 -24.54 4.11
C LYS A 374 -8.33 -24.84 5.32
N ASN A 375 -7.07 -25.20 5.10
CA ASN A 375 -6.13 -25.49 6.19
C ASN A 375 -6.00 -24.28 7.13
N ARG A 376 -5.94 -23.07 6.58
CA ARG A 376 -5.81 -21.86 7.40
C ARG A 376 -7.11 -21.47 8.10
N GLN A 377 -8.28 -21.71 7.49
CA GLN A 377 -9.57 -21.51 8.17
C GLN A 377 -9.70 -22.36 9.44
N THR A 378 -9.05 -23.52 9.47
CA THR A 378 -9.02 -24.37 10.69
C THR A 378 -8.05 -23.88 11.76
N MET A 379 -7.03 -23.10 11.38
CA MET A 379 -5.99 -22.62 12.29
C MET A 379 -6.37 -21.31 12.99
N VAL A 380 -7.09 -20.43 12.30
CA VAL A 380 -7.32 -19.05 12.76
C VAL A 380 -8.74 -18.89 13.33
N PHE A 381 -8.86 -18.60 14.63
CA PHE A 381 -10.13 -18.27 15.32
C PHE A 381 -10.67 -16.87 14.99
N LEU A 382 -10.43 -16.37 13.77
CA LEU A 382 -11.04 -15.11 13.31
C LEU A 382 -12.44 -15.40 12.78
N THR A 383 -13.35 -14.44 12.95
CA THR A 383 -14.72 -14.57 12.46
C THR A 383 -14.69 -14.43 10.94
N ILE A 384 -14.52 -15.56 10.25
CA ILE A 384 -14.59 -15.58 8.79
C ILE A 384 -16.03 -15.25 8.40
N SER A 385 -16.19 -14.28 7.51
CA SER A 385 -17.49 -13.97 6.91
C SER A 385 -18.12 -15.27 6.39
N THR A 386 -19.35 -15.57 6.84
CA THR A 386 -20.11 -16.76 6.41
C THR A 386 -20.21 -16.85 4.89
N PHE A 387 -20.24 -15.70 4.22
CA PHE A 387 -20.20 -15.59 2.78
C PHE A 387 -18.91 -16.15 2.17
N PHE A 388 -17.74 -15.76 2.68
CA PHE A 388 -16.44 -16.23 2.18
C PHE A 388 -16.31 -17.75 2.36
N SER A 389 -16.70 -18.28 3.52
CA SER A 389 -16.69 -19.72 3.78
C SER A 389 -17.60 -20.49 2.81
N ARG A 390 -18.78 -19.94 2.52
CA ARG A 390 -19.70 -20.53 1.54
C ARG A 390 -19.10 -20.54 0.14
N ALA A 391 -18.55 -19.42 -0.31
CA ALA A 391 -17.99 -19.29 -1.65
C ALA A 391 -16.74 -20.19 -1.87
N VAL A 392 -15.93 -20.40 -0.83
CA VAL A 392 -14.84 -21.38 -0.82
C VAL A 392 -15.38 -22.82 -0.88
N SER A 393 -16.48 -23.10 -0.19
CA SER A 393 -17.14 -24.43 -0.22
C SER A 393 -17.68 -24.75 -1.61
N GLU A 394 -18.37 -23.81 -2.27
CA GLU A 394 -18.94 -24.02 -3.60
C GLU A 394 -17.86 -24.34 -4.65
N LEU A 395 -16.75 -23.58 -4.68
CA LEU A 395 -15.62 -23.91 -5.56
C LEU A 395 -14.95 -25.23 -5.16
N SER A 396 -14.89 -25.54 -3.87
CA SER A 396 -14.36 -26.83 -3.42
C SER A 396 -15.18 -28.00 -3.91
N ASP A 397 -16.50 -27.88 -3.93
CA ASP A 397 -17.36 -28.94 -4.42
C ASP A 397 -17.06 -29.20 -5.90
N ILE A 398 -16.91 -28.16 -6.72
CA ILE A 398 -16.53 -28.29 -8.14
C ILE A 398 -15.23 -29.06 -8.31
N TYR A 399 -14.17 -28.72 -7.57
CA TYR A 399 -12.82 -29.26 -7.82
C TYR A 399 -12.47 -30.52 -7.03
N PHE A 400 -13.21 -30.88 -5.97
CA PHE A 400 -12.97 -32.07 -5.14
C PHE A 400 -14.04 -33.15 -5.28
N THR A 401 -15.27 -32.84 -5.70
CA THR A 401 -16.34 -33.86 -5.86
C THR A 401 -16.44 -34.44 -7.27
N SER A 402 -15.88 -33.76 -8.29
CA SER A 402 -15.91 -34.24 -9.67
C SER A 402 -14.80 -35.28 -9.98
N VAL A 403 -14.85 -36.44 -9.33
CA VAL A 403 -14.23 -37.65 -9.88
C VAL A 403 -15.27 -38.32 -10.79
N GLY A 404 -15.43 -37.78 -11.99
CA GLY A 404 -16.24 -38.40 -13.05
C GLY A 404 -17.22 -37.46 -13.76
N SER A 405 -16.96 -37.22 -15.05
CA SER A 405 -17.83 -36.63 -16.08
C SER A 405 -18.37 -35.21 -15.90
N GLY A 406 -17.88 -34.30 -16.76
CA GLY A 406 -18.67 -33.20 -17.31
C GLY A 406 -18.84 -31.96 -16.43
N ALA A 407 -17.78 -31.17 -16.26
CA ALA A 407 -17.82 -29.85 -15.61
C ALA A 407 -18.64 -28.77 -16.37
N ASN A 408 -19.41 -29.13 -17.41
CA ASN A 408 -20.12 -28.18 -18.27
C ASN A 408 -21.59 -27.92 -17.87
N GLU A 409 -22.16 -28.63 -16.90
CA GLU A 409 -23.60 -28.52 -16.59
C GLU A 409 -23.95 -27.80 -15.27
N SER A 410 -22.99 -27.46 -14.41
CA SER A 410 -23.27 -26.85 -13.09
C SER A 410 -23.40 -25.32 -13.09
N ILE A 411 -23.26 -24.64 -14.24
CA ILE A 411 -23.29 -23.16 -14.32
C ILE A 411 -24.71 -22.60 -14.09
N SER A 412 -25.78 -23.39 -14.28
CA SER A 412 -27.15 -22.87 -14.17
C SER A 412 -27.58 -22.43 -12.75
N SER A 413 -26.87 -22.85 -11.71
CA SER A 413 -27.15 -22.45 -10.32
C SER A 413 -26.44 -21.17 -9.86
N MET A 414 -25.49 -20.64 -10.64
CA MET A 414 -24.87 -19.32 -10.36
C MET A 414 -25.71 -18.14 -10.87
N ASN A 415 -26.63 -18.38 -11.82
CA ASN A 415 -27.50 -17.34 -12.38
C ASN A 415 -28.61 -16.86 -11.42
N THR A 416 -28.79 -17.48 -10.26
CA THR A 416 -29.77 -17.05 -9.24
C THR A 416 -29.14 -16.24 -8.10
N LEU A 417 -27.84 -15.94 -8.16
CA LEU A 417 -27.10 -15.15 -7.17
C LEU A 417 -27.03 -13.64 -7.51
N TYR A 418 -27.99 -13.10 -8.26
CA TYR A 418 -27.98 -11.70 -8.71
C TYR A 418 -28.26 -10.63 -7.62
N GLU A 419 -28.28 -10.99 -6.34
CA GLU A 419 -28.30 -10.03 -5.23
C GLU A 419 -26.99 -10.14 -4.41
N ASP A 420 -25.96 -9.48 -4.94
CA ASP A 420 -24.73 -9.02 -4.25
C ASP A 420 -23.73 -10.06 -3.66
N PRO A 421 -23.29 -11.10 -4.40
CA PRO A 421 -22.22 -12.03 -3.99
C PRO A 421 -20.81 -11.43 -4.12
N LEU A 422 -20.69 -10.19 -4.60
CA LEU A 422 -19.42 -9.53 -4.87
C LEU A 422 -19.22 -8.32 -3.98
N GLN A 423 -20.02 -8.13 -2.92
CA GLN A 423 -19.89 -7.00 -2.02
C GLN A 423 -18.50 -6.89 -1.34
N TRP A 424 -17.80 -8.01 -1.15
CA TRP A 424 -16.41 -7.97 -0.69
C TRP A 424 -15.43 -7.57 -1.81
N LEU A 425 -15.72 -7.94 -3.06
CA LEU A 425 -15.02 -7.40 -4.23
C LEU A 425 -15.37 -5.93 -4.41
N SER A 426 -16.59 -5.48 -4.14
CA SER A 426 -16.99 -4.06 -4.09
C SER A 426 -16.21 -3.31 -3.02
N ALA A 427 -16.01 -3.93 -1.85
CA ALA A 427 -15.17 -3.43 -0.78
C ALA A 427 -13.66 -3.43 -1.12
N LEU A 428 -13.25 -4.20 -2.13
CA LEU A 428 -11.91 -4.17 -2.75
C LEU A 428 -11.88 -3.36 -4.07
N GLY A 429 -12.96 -2.65 -4.41
CA GLY A 429 -13.07 -1.86 -5.64
C GLY A 429 -13.48 -2.63 -6.91
N TYR A 430 -13.59 -3.96 -6.91
CA TYR A 430 -13.74 -4.84 -8.07
C TYR A 430 -15.17 -5.29 -8.44
N ALA A 431 -16.21 -4.90 -7.72
CA ALA A 431 -17.57 -5.40 -8.01
C ALA A 431 -18.10 -5.08 -9.41
N HIS A 432 -17.61 -4.00 -10.01
CA HIS A 432 -18.01 -3.55 -11.34
C HIS A 432 -17.43 -4.41 -12.49
N LEU A 433 -16.49 -5.32 -12.21
CA LEU A 433 -15.93 -6.26 -13.19
C LEU A 433 -16.91 -7.33 -13.69
N PHE A 434 -18.00 -7.54 -12.97
CA PHE A 434 -18.96 -8.63 -13.21
C PHE A 434 -20.37 -8.10 -13.50
N ASP A 435 -20.52 -6.79 -13.72
CA ASP A 435 -21.76 -6.16 -14.17
C ASP A 435 -21.78 -6.14 -15.71
N GLU A 436 -22.39 -7.16 -16.32
CA GLU A 436 -22.52 -7.29 -17.78
C GLU A 436 -23.21 -6.09 -18.44
N SER A 437 -23.98 -5.29 -17.69
CA SER A 437 -24.65 -4.09 -18.21
C SER A 437 -23.71 -2.93 -18.53
N ARG A 438 -22.42 -3.04 -18.16
CA ARG A 438 -21.38 -2.01 -18.33
C ARG A 438 -20.22 -2.45 -19.21
N SER A 439 -20.45 -3.36 -20.15
CA SER A 439 -19.46 -3.58 -21.22
C SER A 439 -19.22 -2.25 -21.96
N PRO A 440 -17.96 -1.87 -22.24
CA PRO A 440 -17.64 -0.66 -23.02
C PRO A 440 -18.31 -0.64 -24.40
N ASP A 441 -18.67 -1.82 -24.93
CA ASP A 441 -19.29 -1.97 -26.24
C ASP A 441 -20.83 -1.75 -26.18
N GLY A 442 -21.44 -1.76 -24.99
CA GLY A 442 -22.86 -1.50 -24.79
C GLY A 442 -23.28 -0.04 -24.92
N PHE A 443 -22.34 0.91 -24.92
CA PHE A 443 -22.62 2.35 -25.00
C PHE A 443 -22.35 2.98 -26.36
N ALA A 444 -21.82 2.22 -27.33
CA ALA A 444 -21.69 2.69 -28.72
C ALA A 444 -23.07 2.92 -29.41
N ALA A 445 -24.18 2.58 -28.75
CA ALA A 445 -25.54 2.74 -29.25
C ALA A 445 -26.37 3.86 -28.57
N LEU A 446 -25.77 4.71 -27.73
CA LEU A 446 -26.48 5.88 -27.19
C LEU A 446 -26.12 7.14 -27.97
N ASN A 447 -27.03 7.45 -28.89
CA ASN A 447 -27.09 8.63 -29.74
C ASN A 447 -26.56 9.90 -29.07
N HIS A 448 -25.70 10.59 -29.83
CA HIS A 448 -25.67 12.04 -29.92
C HIS A 448 -27.11 12.57 -30.02
N ASP A 449 -27.71 12.97 -28.92
CA ASP A 449 -28.77 13.99 -28.83
C ASP A 449 -29.21 14.08 -27.37
N ASN A 450 -28.57 14.97 -26.61
CA ASN A 450 -29.15 15.82 -25.55
C ASN A 450 -28.04 16.37 -24.66
N VAL A 451 -27.35 17.39 -25.18
CA VAL A 451 -26.64 18.37 -24.36
C VAL A 451 -27.63 19.48 -24.07
N ILE A 452 -28.17 19.55 -22.85
CA ILE A 452 -28.63 20.82 -22.24
C ILE A 452 -28.40 20.75 -20.72
N LEU A 453 -27.63 21.77 -20.26
CA LEU A 453 -27.30 22.25 -18.91
C LEU A 453 -26.33 21.42 -18.06
#